data_AF-A0A8B3KZ58-F1
#
_entry.id   AF-A0A8B3KZ58-F1
#
_cell.length_a   1.000
_cell.length_b   1.000
_cell.length_c   1.000
_cell.angle_alpha   90.00
_cell.angle_beta   90.00
_cell.angle_gamma   90.00
#
_symmetry.space_group_name_H-M   'P 1'
#
loop_
_entity.id
_entity.type
_entity.pdbx_description
1 polymer ?
#
loop_
_entity_poly.entity_id
_entity_poly.type
_entity_poly.pdbx_seq_one_letter_code
_entity_poly.pdbx_strand_id
1 'polypeptide(L)'
;MAAEIPDRIKVLWFLPTHGDSRYLGTSEGGRAVDLEYLTQVAQAADTLGYYGVLLPTGRSCEDSWVVASALAPLTKKLRFLVAVRPGLQSPTLAARMTATLDRISNGRLLINV
;
A
#
# COMPACT_ATOMS: atom_id res chain seq x y z
N MET A 1 -16.00 -18.33 -23.94
CA MET A 1 -16.34 -17.04 -23.31
C MET A 1 -15.15 -16.12 -23.52
N ALA A 2 -15.25 -15.12 -24.38
CA ALA A 2 -14.18 -14.13 -24.53
C ALA A 2 -14.19 -13.24 -23.28
N ALA A 3 -13.04 -13.07 -22.63
CA ALA A 3 -12.94 -12.14 -21.51
C ALA A 3 -13.18 -10.72 -22.02
N GLU A 4 -14.14 -10.01 -21.42
CA GLU A 4 -14.44 -8.62 -21.72
C GLU A 4 -13.23 -7.76 -21.33
N ILE A 5 -12.65 -7.03 -22.29
CA ILE A 5 -11.51 -6.15 -22.03
C ILE A 5 -12.05 -4.90 -21.34
N PRO A 6 -11.62 -4.57 -20.11
CA PRO A 6 -12.15 -3.43 -19.39
C PRO A 6 -11.77 -2.11 -20.07
N ASP A 7 -12.73 -1.18 -20.15
CA ASP A 7 -12.55 0.16 -20.75
C ASP A 7 -11.44 1.00 -20.09
N ARG A 8 -11.05 0.67 -18.85
CA ARG A 8 -9.93 1.31 -18.14
C ARG A 8 -9.10 0.32 -17.34
N ILE A 9 -7.78 0.45 -17.47
CA ILE A 9 -6.80 -0.29 -16.68
C ILE A 9 -6.70 0.36 -15.29
N LYS A 10 -6.73 -0.47 -14.23
CA LYS A 10 -6.47 -0.05 -12.85
C LYS A 10 -4.98 -0.08 -12.60
N VAL A 11 -4.34 1.08 -12.69
CA VAL A 11 -2.90 1.20 -12.43
C VAL A 11 -2.68 1.40 -10.93
N LEU A 12 -1.82 0.58 -10.34
CA LEU A 12 -1.37 0.74 -8.95
C LEU A 12 0.10 1.13 -8.94
N TRP A 13 0.49 1.93 -7.93
CA TRP A 13 1.88 2.23 -7.64
C TRP A 13 2.43 1.30 -6.54
N PHE A 14 3.75 1.28 -6.34
CA PHE A 14 4.40 0.51 -5.28
C PHE A 14 4.94 1.45 -4.21
N LEU A 15 4.57 1.21 -2.94
CA LEU A 15 5.02 2.04 -1.83
C LEU A 15 6.36 1.49 -1.28
N PRO A 16 7.45 2.29 -1.27
CA PRO A 16 8.79 1.78 -0.99
C PRO A 16 9.08 1.62 0.52
N THR A 17 8.36 0.75 1.21
CA THR A 17 8.50 0.53 2.66
C THR A 17 9.75 -0.29 3.06
N HIS A 18 10.56 -0.72 2.09
CA HIS A 18 11.87 -1.37 2.31
C HIS A 18 13.06 -0.44 2.02
N GLY A 19 12.80 0.82 1.67
CA GLY A 19 13.81 1.76 1.18
C GLY A 19 13.61 2.02 -0.30
N ASP A 20 14.09 3.18 -0.71
CA ASP A 20 14.07 3.59 -2.11
C ASP A 20 15.44 4.08 -2.52
N SER A 21 15.79 3.96 -3.80
CA SER A 21 17.09 4.36 -4.30
C SER A 21 17.02 4.68 -5.78
N ARG A 22 17.95 5.55 -6.21
CA ARG A 22 18.21 5.77 -7.64
C ARG A 22 19.00 4.62 -8.28
N TYR A 23 19.78 3.90 -7.49
CA TYR A 23 20.69 2.86 -7.96
C TYR A 23 20.45 1.54 -7.21
N LEU A 24 20.42 0.43 -7.94
CA LEU A 24 20.18 -0.90 -7.38
C LEU A 24 21.45 -1.47 -6.75
N GLY A 25 21.30 -2.18 -5.63
CA GLY A 25 22.40 -2.93 -4.99
C GLY A 25 23.48 -2.08 -4.31
N THR A 26 23.23 -0.77 -4.10
CA THR A 26 24.13 0.16 -3.43
C THR A 26 23.37 1.07 -2.48
N SER A 27 24.06 1.63 -1.49
CA SER A 27 23.53 2.69 -0.61
C SER A 27 23.64 4.09 -1.23
N GLU A 28 24.40 4.24 -2.33
CA GLU A 28 24.53 5.51 -3.03
C GLU A 28 23.17 5.97 -3.57
N GLY A 29 22.75 7.19 -3.21
CA GLY A 29 21.46 7.72 -3.63
C GLY A 29 20.24 7.07 -2.94
N GLY A 30 20.47 6.30 -1.87
CA GLY A 30 19.41 5.72 -1.05
C GLY A 30 18.62 6.78 -0.28
N ARG A 31 17.31 6.57 -0.17
CA ARG A 31 16.39 7.35 0.65
C ARG A 31 15.90 6.50 1.81
N ALA A 32 15.99 7.08 3.00
CA ALA A 32 15.45 6.46 4.21
C ALA A 32 13.92 6.33 4.10
N VAL A 33 13.39 5.27 4.71
CA VAL A 33 11.95 5.10 4.85
C VAL A 33 11.52 5.86 6.11
N ASP A 34 10.76 6.93 5.91
CA ASP A 34 10.05 7.61 6.98
C ASP A 34 8.63 7.97 6.54
N LEU A 35 7.80 8.37 7.49
CA LEU A 35 6.40 8.69 7.23
C LEU A 35 6.26 9.90 6.30
N GLU A 36 7.16 10.87 6.37
CA GLU A 36 7.12 12.07 5.54
C GLU A 36 7.33 11.71 4.06
N TYR A 37 8.35 10.90 3.77
CA TYR A 37 8.63 10.41 2.44
C TYR A 37 7.51 9.54 1.89
N LEU A 38 6.99 8.60 2.68
CA LEU A 38 5.86 7.76 2.28
C LEU A 38 4.59 8.59 2.01
N THR A 39 4.37 9.66 2.78
CA THR A 39 3.27 10.60 2.56
C THR A 39 3.40 11.31 1.22
N GLN A 40 4.60 11.78 0.86
CA GLN A 40 4.84 12.41 -0.45
C GLN A 40 4.49 11.46 -1.60
N VAL A 41 4.98 10.22 -1.54
CA VAL A 41 4.70 9.21 -2.59
C VAL A 41 3.20 8.89 -2.66
N ALA A 42 2.54 8.70 -1.52
CA ALA A 42 1.12 8.39 -1.47
C ALA A 42 0.25 9.54 -2.01
N GLN A 43 0.55 10.78 -1.62
CA GLN A 43 -0.19 11.96 -2.11
C GLN A 43 0.06 12.23 -3.58
N ALA A 44 1.27 11.98 -4.09
CA ALA A 44 1.55 12.05 -5.51
C ALA A 44 0.72 11.03 -6.29
N ALA A 45 0.70 9.76 -5.85
CA ALA A 45 -0.11 8.71 -6.47
C ALA A 45 -1.62 9.04 -6.43
N ASP A 46 -2.12 9.55 -5.29
CA ASP A 46 -3.52 9.96 -5.11
C ASP A 46 -3.91 11.10 -6.07
N THR A 47 -3.04 12.10 -6.19
CA THR A 47 -3.28 13.29 -7.04
C THR A 47 -3.21 12.96 -8.53
N LEU A 48 -2.30 12.06 -8.92
CA LEU A 48 -2.14 11.60 -10.30
C LEU A 48 -3.22 10.60 -10.73
N GLY A 49 -4.10 10.18 -9.81
CA GLY A 49 -5.24 9.32 -10.12
C GLY A 49 -4.91 7.83 -10.23
N TYR A 50 -3.83 7.37 -9.58
CA TYR A 50 -3.60 5.94 -9.43
C TYR A 50 -4.77 5.28 -8.70
N TYR A 51 -5.11 4.06 -9.09
CA TYR A 51 -6.20 3.32 -8.47
C TYR A 51 -5.91 2.99 -7.00
N GLY A 52 -4.62 2.72 -6.70
CA GLY A 52 -4.13 2.45 -5.36
C GLY A 52 -2.62 2.25 -5.31
N VAL A 53 -2.13 1.87 -4.14
CA VAL A 53 -0.74 1.50 -3.86
C VAL A 53 -0.66 0.08 -3.30
N LEU A 54 0.31 -0.69 -3.76
CA LEU A 54 0.72 -1.94 -3.12
C LEU A 54 1.69 -1.63 -1.98
N LEU A 55 1.40 -2.15 -0.80
CA LEU A 55 2.31 -2.12 0.35
C LEU A 55 2.94 -3.52 0.48
N PRO A 56 4.26 -3.64 0.30
CA PRO A 56 4.92 -4.93 0.44
C PRO A 56 4.94 -5.37 1.90
N THR A 57 5.19 -6.65 2.11
CA THR A 57 5.45 -7.24 3.42
C THR A 57 6.71 -8.10 3.36
N GLY A 58 7.48 -8.12 4.44
CA GLY A 58 8.77 -8.79 4.50
C GLY A 58 9.51 -8.44 5.77
N ARG A 59 10.59 -9.16 6.09
CA ARG A 59 11.40 -8.88 7.29
C ARG A 59 12.06 -7.51 7.26
N SER A 60 12.23 -6.96 6.08
CA SER A 60 12.96 -5.74 5.82
C SER A 60 12.06 -4.56 5.45
N CYS A 61 10.74 -4.79 5.39
CA CYS A 61 9.74 -3.76 5.13
C CYS A 61 9.11 -3.31 6.44
N GLU A 62 8.70 -2.05 6.52
CA GLU A 62 7.75 -1.61 7.55
C GLU A 62 6.42 -2.36 7.44
N ASP A 63 5.70 -2.49 8.55
CA ASP A 63 4.42 -3.20 8.58
C ASP A 63 3.35 -2.50 7.71
N SER A 64 2.81 -3.25 6.75
CA SER A 64 1.85 -2.71 5.78
C SER A 64 0.53 -2.23 6.39
N TRP A 65 0.06 -2.83 7.49
CA TRP A 65 -1.18 -2.39 8.15
C TRP A 65 -0.98 -1.05 8.85
N VAL A 66 0.13 -0.91 9.57
CA VAL A 66 0.50 0.33 10.25
C VAL A 66 0.70 1.46 9.24
N VAL A 67 1.49 1.25 8.20
CA VAL A 67 1.74 2.27 7.16
C VAL A 67 0.45 2.68 6.45
N ALA A 68 -0.39 1.71 6.04
CA ALA A 68 -1.67 2.03 5.41
C ALA A 68 -2.59 2.84 6.35
N SER A 69 -2.65 2.50 7.64
CA SER A 69 -3.45 3.24 8.62
C SER A 69 -2.97 4.69 8.84
N ALA A 70 -1.66 4.92 8.79
CA ALA A 70 -1.07 6.25 8.92
C ALA A 70 -1.33 7.13 7.68
N LEU A 71 -1.32 6.54 6.49
CA LEU A 71 -1.50 7.24 5.22
C LEU A 71 -2.97 7.39 4.79
N ALA A 72 -3.86 6.53 5.30
CA ALA A 72 -5.29 6.59 5.00
C ALA A 72 -5.91 7.99 5.23
N PRO A 73 -5.71 8.67 6.37
CA PRO A 73 -6.26 10.02 6.59
C PRO A 73 -5.56 11.12 5.77
N LEU A 74 -4.37 10.86 5.24
CA LEU A 74 -3.56 11.84 4.49
C LEU A 74 -3.81 11.80 2.97
N THR A 75 -4.71 10.93 2.52
CA THR A 75 -5.08 10.71 1.11
C THR A 75 -6.60 10.71 0.97
N LYS A 76 -7.10 11.03 -0.23
CA LYS A 76 -8.53 11.23 -0.50
C LYS A 76 -9.17 10.07 -1.25
N LYS A 77 -8.51 9.54 -2.29
CA LYS A 77 -9.08 8.55 -3.22
C LYS A 77 -8.25 7.27 -3.33
N LEU A 78 -6.97 7.34 -2.97
CA LEU A 78 -6.00 6.26 -3.11
C LEU A 78 -6.43 5.02 -2.31
N ARG A 79 -6.41 3.86 -2.96
CA ARG A 79 -6.66 2.58 -2.29
C ARG A 79 -5.37 1.95 -1.78
N PHE A 80 -5.45 1.20 -0.71
CA PHE A 80 -4.29 0.55 -0.09
C PHE A 80 -4.41 -0.96 -0.26
N LEU A 81 -3.57 -1.56 -1.08
CA LEU A 81 -3.47 -3.01 -1.24
C LEU A 81 -2.48 -3.54 -0.20
N VAL A 82 -3.02 -4.03 0.90
CA VAL A 82 -2.29 -4.51 2.09
C VAL A 82 -2.19 -6.02 2.05
N ALA A 83 -1.03 -6.56 2.42
CA ALA A 83 -0.78 -7.99 2.46
C ALA A 83 -1.28 -8.63 3.77
N VAL A 84 -2.06 -9.70 3.66
CA VAL A 84 -2.38 -10.64 4.74
C VAL A 84 -1.41 -11.81 4.63
N ARG A 85 -0.84 -12.27 5.75
CA ARG A 85 0.06 -13.44 5.76
C ARG A 85 -0.58 -14.57 6.57
N PRO A 86 -1.30 -15.52 5.94
CA PRO A 86 -2.09 -16.54 6.65
C PRO A 86 -1.32 -17.35 7.70
N GLY A 87 -0.02 -17.62 7.46
CA GLY A 87 0.83 -18.35 8.39
C GLY A 87 1.33 -17.54 9.59
N LEU A 88 1.12 -16.21 9.62
CA LEU A 88 1.65 -15.31 10.64
C LEU A 88 0.56 -14.55 11.42
N GLN A 89 -0.69 -14.58 10.96
CA GLN A 89 -1.79 -13.81 11.54
C GLN A 89 -3.03 -14.69 11.73
N SER A 90 -3.70 -14.55 12.88
CA SER A 90 -5.00 -15.18 13.09
C SER A 90 -6.01 -14.64 12.05
N PRO A 91 -6.78 -15.50 11.36
CA PRO A 91 -7.76 -15.05 10.37
C PRO A 91 -8.84 -14.15 10.99
N THR A 92 -9.23 -14.42 12.25
CA THR A 92 -10.19 -13.57 12.98
C THR A 92 -9.62 -12.19 13.28
N LEU A 93 -8.32 -12.12 13.63
CA LEU A 93 -7.63 -10.84 13.81
C LEU A 93 -7.51 -10.08 12.49
N ALA A 94 -7.09 -10.74 11.42
CA ALA A 94 -6.99 -10.15 10.09
C ALA A 94 -8.34 -9.59 9.63
N ALA A 95 -9.43 -10.33 9.79
CA ALA A 95 -10.79 -9.87 9.46
C ALA A 95 -11.17 -8.59 10.23
N ARG A 96 -10.87 -8.52 11.54
CA ARG A 96 -11.13 -7.31 12.35
C ARG A 96 -10.28 -6.12 11.90
N MET A 97 -9.01 -6.33 11.59
CA MET A 97 -8.11 -5.30 11.07
C MET A 97 -8.58 -4.79 9.71
N THR A 98 -8.96 -5.68 8.80
CA THR A 98 -9.56 -5.35 7.50
C THR A 98 -10.78 -4.46 7.67
N ALA A 99 -11.77 -4.90 8.46
CA ALA A 99 -12.99 -4.12 8.64
C ALA A 99 -12.74 -2.75 9.28
N THR A 100 -11.72 -2.64 10.14
CA THR A 100 -11.37 -1.38 10.81
C THR A 100 -10.69 -0.41 9.86
N LEU A 101 -9.67 -0.86 9.13
CA LEU A 101 -8.95 -0.02 8.19
C LEU A 101 -9.81 0.35 6.97
N ASP A 102 -10.71 -0.54 6.53
CA ASP A 102 -11.68 -0.22 5.49
C ASP A 102 -12.62 0.92 5.92
N ARG A 103 -13.17 0.88 7.15
CA ARG A 103 -13.99 1.96 7.69
C ARG A 103 -13.23 3.28 7.84
N ILE A 104 -12.00 3.25 8.39
CA ILE A 104 -11.16 4.45 8.57
C ILE A 104 -10.78 5.07 7.22
N SER A 105 -10.51 4.23 6.22
CA SER A 105 -10.18 4.69 4.88
C SER A 105 -11.42 5.01 4.02
N ASN A 106 -12.63 4.82 4.54
CA ASN A 106 -13.89 5.00 3.81
C ASN A 106 -14.01 4.11 2.56
N GLY A 107 -13.83 2.80 2.72
CA GLY A 107 -14.01 1.80 1.66
C GLY A 107 -12.82 1.70 0.69
N ARG A 108 -11.62 2.08 1.12
CA ARG A 108 -10.42 2.16 0.26
C ARG A 108 -9.39 1.06 0.55
N LEU A 109 -9.72 0.06 1.35
CA LEU A 109 -8.83 -1.06 1.60
C LEU A 109 -8.97 -2.14 0.51
N LEU A 110 -7.84 -2.68 0.06
CA LEU A 110 -7.74 -3.87 -0.77
C LEU A 110 -6.84 -4.88 -0.06
N ILE A 111 -7.10 -6.18 -0.25
CA ILE A 111 -6.33 -7.25 0.39
C ILE A 111 -5.58 -8.06 -0.66
N ASN A 112 -4.29 -8.27 -0.42
CA ASN A 112 -3.43 -9.22 -1.11
C ASN A 112 -3.12 -10.38 -0.16
N VAL A 113 -3.27 -11.64 -0.60
CA VAL A 113 -3.09 -12.83 0.25
C VAL A 113 -1.86 -13.59 -0.18
#